data_AF-X0Q4S7-F1
#
_entry.id   AF-X0Q4S7-F1
#
_cell.length_a   1.000
_cell.length_b   1.000
_cell.length_c   1.000
_cell.angle_alpha   90.00
_cell.angle_beta   90.00
_cell.angle_gamma   90.00
#
_symmetry.space_group_name_H-M   'P 1'
#
loop_
_entity.id
_entity.type
_entity.pdbx_description
1 polymer ?
#
loop_
_entity_poly.entity_id
_entity_poly.type
_entity_poly.pdbx_seq_one_letter_code
_entity_poly.pdbx_strand_id
1 'polypeptide(L)'
;MPTAGLSRRRRWFAGAWQREGLHVTPSTTPTGPSHDSPGHTGSHTPPGVGPSTALPDLLHEIAEALIEARVADARRAMDSIAFERRGSTRRRAPREKDLAAIYDRDRYLCRYCGVKTILTPVMRLLSANFPAQFPFHPNWKTTDTHPAYWSLSATHDHVVPLSHGGDPLDAGNIVTACWPCNSRKSGLLLDDVGFVLRGREESRWRGLADLYPSLWVSTDTTKSGPTDIRSPDLWTSKFRM
;
A
#
# COMPACT_ATOMS: atom_id res chain seq x y z
N MET A 1 -9.99 -36.12 26.64
CA MET A 1 -9.92 -34.66 26.90
C MET A 1 -8.89 -34.41 27.99
N PRO A 2 -8.13 -33.28 28.01
CA PRO A 2 -7.93 -32.25 26.99
C PRO A 2 -6.43 -31.91 26.68
N THR A 3 -6.24 -31.44 25.44
CA THR A 3 -5.35 -30.40 24.87
C THR A 3 -4.17 -29.76 25.63
N ALA A 4 -3.04 -29.60 24.92
CA ALA A 4 -2.32 -28.33 24.65
C ALA A 4 -1.21 -28.64 23.62
N GLY A 5 -0.96 -27.92 22.51
CA GLY A 5 -1.18 -26.51 22.23
C GLY A 5 0.17 -25.80 22.05
N LEU A 6 0.94 -26.13 21.01
CA LEU A 6 2.21 -25.44 20.70
C LEU A 6 2.13 -24.67 19.38
N SER A 7 1.71 -23.42 19.55
CA SER A 7 2.08 -22.21 18.81
C SER A 7 3.06 -22.39 17.64
N ARG A 8 2.55 -22.37 16.40
CA ARG A 8 3.37 -22.06 15.22
C ARG A 8 3.54 -20.54 15.10
N ARG A 9 4.71 -20.05 15.51
CA ARG A 9 5.14 -18.67 15.29
C ARG A 9 5.18 -18.40 13.78
N ARG A 10 4.39 -17.41 13.32
CA ARG A 10 4.45 -16.89 11.95
C ARG A 10 5.78 -16.16 11.79
N ARG A 11 6.69 -16.71 10.98
CA ARG A 11 7.86 -15.98 10.50
C ARG A 11 7.40 -15.06 9.37
N TRP A 12 7.51 -13.76 9.60
CA TRP A 12 7.45 -12.76 8.54
C TRP A 12 8.74 -12.89 7.73
N PHE A 13 8.67 -13.52 6.56
CA PHE A 13 9.75 -13.43 5.59
C PHE A 13 9.54 -12.17 4.75
N ALA A 14 10.27 -11.12 5.10
CA ALA A 14 10.70 -10.11 4.14
C ALA A 14 11.85 -10.75 3.35
N GLY A 15 11.61 -11.16 2.11
CA GLY A 15 12.65 -11.79 1.30
C GLY A 15 12.25 -11.89 -0.17
N ALA A 16 13.12 -11.36 -1.02
CA ALA A 16 13.15 -11.49 -2.48
C ALA A 16 12.14 -10.65 -3.30
N TRP A 17 12.45 -9.37 -3.46
CA TRP A 17 12.14 -8.63 -4.69
C TRP A 17 13.36 -7.82 -5.13
N GLN A 18 14.42 -8.52 -5.49
CA GLN A 18 15.51 -7.94 -6.26
C GLN A 18 15.03 -7.96 -7.72
N ARG A 19 14.60 -6.80 -8.23
CA ARG A 19 14.25 -6.65 -9.65
C ARG A 19 15.55 -6.45 -10.43
N GLU A 20 15.91 -7.43 -11.25
CA GLU A 20 16.82 -7.19 -12.37
C GLU A 20 16.13 -6.25 -13.37
N GLY A 21 16.94 -5.33 -13.90
CA GLY A 21 16.51 -4.10 -14.55
C GLY A 21 15.81 -4.31 -15.89
N LEU A 22 14.68 -3.61 -16.06
CA LEU A 22 14.25 -3.17 -17.37
C LEU A 22 15.00 -1.87 -17.67
N HIS A 23 16.09 -2.00 -18.43
CA HIS A 23 16.81 -0.87 -19.00
C HIS A 23 15.88 -0.12 -19.98
N VAL A 24 15.48 1.08 -19.60
CA VAL A 24 14.93 2.07 -20.53
C VAL A 24 16.06 3.05 -20.82
N THR A 25 16.54 3.05 -22.06
CA THR A 25 17.52 4.03 -22.54
C THR A 25 16.84 5.40 -22.71
N PRO A 26 17.43 6.51 -22.20
CA PRO A 26 16.93 7.83 -22.52
C PRO A 26 17.53 8.31 -23.86
N SER A 27 16.65 8.75 -24.76
CA SER A 27 16.98 9.42 -26.01
C SER A 27 17.37 10.89 -25.76
N THR A 28 18.36 11.37 -26.50
CA THR A 28 19.01 12.69 -26.43
C THR A 28 18.13 13.87 -26.89
N THR A 29 18.14 14.93 -26.08
CA THR A 29 18.12 16.41 -26.28
C THR A 29 17.56 17.06 -27.58
N PRO A 30 16.95 18.28 -27.50
CA PRO A 30 17.77 19.51 -27.42
C PRO A 30 17.25 20.66 -26.52
N THR A 31 18.19 21.57 -26.29
CA THR A 31 18.27 22.77 -25.42
C THR A 31 17.47 24.00 -25.84
N GLY A 32 17.02 24.78 -24.84
CA GLY A 32 16.87 26.26 -24.87
C GLY A 32 15.55 26.79 -24.25
N PRO A 33 15.46 28.08 -23.83
CA PRO A 33 16.43 28.92 -23.14
C PRO A 33 15.96 29.32 -21.71
N SER A 34 16.92 29.86 -20.95
CA SER A 34 16.86 30.40 -19.59
C SER A 34 16.01 31.67 -19.45
N HIS A 35 15.19 31.73 -18.38
CA HIS A 35 14.68 32.98 -17.83
C HIS A 35 14.90 33.02 -16.31
N ASP A 36 15.53 34.11 -15.88
CA ASP A 36 15.95 34.43 -14.52
C ASP A 36 14.84 35.11 -13.68
N SER A 37 14.92 34.82 -12.37
CA SER A 37 14.61 35.68 -11.20
C SER A 37 13.16 35.86 -10.70
N PRO A 38 12.94 36.26 -9.42
CA PRO A 38 13.85 36.33 -8.25
C PRO A 38 13.32 35.60 -6.99
N GLY A 39 14.17 35.58 -5.96
CA GLY A 39 14.09 34.73 -4.78
C GLY A 39 12.97 35.02 -3.77
N HIS A 40 12.57 33.95 -3.08
CA HIS A 40 12.03 34.01 -1.74
C HIS A 40 12.87 33.14 -0.80
N THR A 41 13.63 33.87 0.01
CA THR A 41 14.40 33.45 1.18
C THR A 41 13.47 32.93 2.27
N GLY A 42 13.83 31.81 2.91
CA GLY A 42 13.25 31.43 4.19
C GLY A 42 13.16 29.94 4.49
N SER A 43 14.17 29.12 4.19
CA SER A 43 14.29 27.80 4.81
C SER A 43 14.71 27.98 6.28
N HIS A 44 13.73 28.01 7.18
CA HIS A 44 13.99 27.87 8.61
C HIS A 44 14.44 26.44 8.90
N THR A 45 15.74 26.18 8.80
CA THR A 45 16.38 25.06 9.48
C THR A 45 16.53 25.45 10.95
N PRO A 46 15.92 24.74 11.91
CA PRO A 46 16.17 25.02 13.32
C PRO A 46 17.63 24.71 13.65
N PRO A 47 18.29 25.51 14.49
CA PRO A 47 19.71 25.33 14.78
C PRO A 47 19.89 24.15 15.75
N GLY A 48 20.80 23.25 15.41
CA GLY A 48 21.35 22.28 16.35
C GLY A 48 20.66 20.92 16.39
N VAL A 49 20.90 20.10 15.36
CA VAL A 49 20.91 18.64 15.55
C VAL A 49 22.19 18.18 14.86
N GLY A 50 23.14 17.62 15.63
CA GLY A 50 24.28 16.90 15.07
C GLY A 50 23.80 15.71 14.22
N PRO A 51 24.70 14.87 13.65
CA PRO A 51 24.26 13.72 12.89
C PRO A 51 23.33 12.89 13.79
N SER A 52 22.04 12.86 13.45
CA SER A 52 21.05 12.05 14.16
C SER A 52 21.55 10.62 14.10
N THR A 53 22.03 10.09 15.22
CA THR A 53 22.38 8.68 15.35
C THR A 53 21.21 7.86 14.79
N ALA A 54 21.49 6.99 13.81
CA ALA A 54 20.42 6.23 13.18
C ALA A 54 19.77 5.33 14.24
N LEU A 55 18.47 5.04 14.11
CA LEU A 55 17.75 4.21 15.08
C LEU A 55 18.47 2.89 15.44
N PRO A 56 19.11 2.16 14.49
CA PRO A 56 19.90 0.97 14.82
C PRO A 56 21.07 1.24 15.78
N ASP A 57 21.79 2.34 15.57
CA ASP A 57 22.95 2.71 16.38
C ASP A 57 22.52 3.09 17.80
N LEU A 58 21.43 3.86 17.93
CA LEU A 58 20.89 4.21 19.24
C LEU A 58 20.35 2.98 20.00
N LEU A 59 19.72 2.04 19.29
CA LEU A 59 19.29 0.77 19.89
C LEU A 59 20.48 -0.09 20.33
N HIS A 60 21.60 -0.04 19.60
CA HIS A 60 22.84 -0.70 19.99
C HIS A 60 23.41 -0.08 21.27
N GLU A 61 23.54 1.25 21.34
CA GLU A 61 24.00 1.96 22.54
C GLU A 61 23.13 1.66 23.78
N ILE A 62 21.80 1.62 23.60
CA ILE A 62 20.86 1.24 24.67
C ILE A 62 21.14 -0.19 25.15
N ALA A 63 21.33 -1.12 24.22
CA ALA A 63 21.59 -2.53 24.55
C ALA A 63 22.91 -2.70 25.30
N GLU A 64 23.99 -2.03 24.86
CA GLU A 64 25.29 -2.03 25.55
C GLU A 64 25.17 -1.45 26.96
N ALA A 65 24.49 -0.31 27.11
CA ALA A 65 24.26 0.30 28.41
C ALA A 65 23.47 -0.62 29.36
N LEU A 66 22.51 -1.40 28.85
CA LEU A 66 21.80 -2.40 29.65
C LEU A 66 22.70 -3.57 30.07
N ILE A 67 23.59 -4.06 29.19
CA ILE A 67 24.55 -5.13 29.48
C ILE A 67 25.53 -4.71 30.58
N GLU A 68 25.99 -3.46 30.54
CA GLU A 68 26.93 -2.88 31.51
C GLU A 68 26.24 -2.38 32.80
N ALA A 69 24.96 -2.68 32.99
CA ALA A 69 24.13 -2.22 34.11
C ALA A 69 24.04 -0.69 34.26
N ARG A 70 24.32 0.08 33.20
CA ARG A 70 24.16 1.54 33.11
C ARG A 70 22.72 1.92 32.78
N VAL A 71 21.77 1.52 33.64
CA VAL A 71 20.33 1.67 33.41
C VAL A 71 19.90 3.13 33.18
N ALA A 72 20.53 4.09 33.86
CA ALA A 72 20.22 5.51 33.69
C ALA A 72 20.55 6.01 32.27
N ASP A 73 21.62 5.50 31.66
CA ASP A 73 22.05 5.87 30.31
C ASP A 73 21.11 5.26 29.27
N ALA A 74 20.80 3.98 29.43
CA ALA A 74 19.80 3.28 28.63
C ALA A 74 18.43 3.97 28.69
N ARG A 75 18.01 4.45 29.86
CA ARG A 75 16.76 5.21 30.02
C ARG A 75 16.79 6.51 29.24
N ARG A 76 17.84 7.33 29.38
CA ARG A 76 17.95 8.61 28.67
C ARG A 76 17.94 8.43 27.15
N ALA A 77 18.69 7.45 26.66
CA ALA A 77 18.70 7.12 25.23
C ALA A 77 17.32 6.61 24.76
N MET A 78 16.65 5.75 25.53
CA MET A 78 15.30 5.28 25.20
C MET A 78 14.26 6.41 25.21
N ASP A 79 14.34 7.35 26.14
CA ASP A 79 13.42 8.48 26.23
C ASP A 79 13.48 9.37 24.98
N SER A 80 14.65 9.46 24.33
CA SER A 80 14.82 10.19 23.06
C SER A 80 14.10 9.54 21.85
N ILE A 81 13.74 8.25 21.96
CA ILE A 81 13.01 7.49 20.94
C ILE A 81 11.70 6.89 21.47
N ALA A 82 11.18 7.42 22.56
CA ALA A 82 9.98 6.91 23.18
C ALA A 82 8.79 6.92 22.21
N PHE A 83 8.17 5.76 22.00
CA PHE A 83 7.00 5.64 21.14
C PHE A 83 5.71 5.94 21.92
N GLU A 84 4.97 6.97 21.49
CA GLU A 84 3.67 7.29 22.05
C GLU A 84 2.60 6.29 21.56
N ARG A 85 2.07 5.51 22.50
CA ARG A 85 0.99 4.55 22.21
C ARG A 85 -0.34 5.28 22.02
N ARG A 86 -0.81 5.36 20.78
CA ARG A 86 -2.15 5.89 20.47
C ARG A 86 -3.23 4.84 20.72
N GLY A 87 -4.34 5.27 21.31
CA GLY A 87 -5.52 4.42 21.54
C GLY A 87 -6.19 3.98 20.23
N SER A 88 -6.93 2.87 20.29
CA SER A 88 -7.77 2.41 19.18
C SER A 88 -9.13 3.13 19.23
N THR A 89 -9.43 3.93 18.21
CA THR A 89 -10.79 4.44 17.97
C THR A 89 -11.50 3.59 16.93
N ARG A 90 -12.83 3.48 17.04
CA ARG A 90 -13.64 2.81 16.01
C ARG A 90 -13.55 3.62 14.72
N ARG A 91 -12.94 3.02 13.70
CA ARG A 91 -12.70 3.67 12.40
C ARG A 91 -13.93 3.54 11.50
N ARG A 92 -14.28 4.62 10.81
CA ARG A 92 -15.22 4.58 9.67
C ARG A 92 -14.48 4.05 8.45
N ALA A 93 -15.21 3.43 7.51
CA ALA A 93 -14.66 2.98 6.24
C ALA A 93 -15.29 3.76 5.09
N PRO A 94 -14.53 4.10 4.03
CA PRO A 94 -15.09 4.66 2.80
C PRO A 94 -16.17 3.75 2.22
N ARG A 95 -17.21 4.33 1.63
CA ARG A 95 -18.18 3.53 0.88
C ARG A 95 -17.53 3.10 -0.42
N GLU A 96 -17.98 1.97 -0.96
CA GLU A 96 -17.47 1.46 -2.23
C GLU A 96 -17.56 2.46 -3.39
N LYS A 97 -18.58 3.35 -3.41
CA LYS A 97 -18.70 4.36 -4.47
C LYS A 97 -17.60 5.43 -4.38
N ASP A 98 -17.15 5.72 -3.17
CA ASP A 98 -16.11 6.72 -2.94
C ASP A 98 -14.76 6.10 -3.37
N LEU A 99 -14.53 4.82 -3.05
CA LEU A 99 -13.38 4.05 -3.54
C LEU A 99 -13.36 3.92 -5.06
N ALA A 100 -14.54 3.70 -5.68
CA ALA A 100 -14.68 3.62 -7.12
C ALA A 100 -14.21 4.92 -7.81
N ALA A 101 -14.68 6.07 -7.31
CA ALA A 101 -14.26 7.37 -7.80
C ALA A 101 -12.75 7.60 -7.61
N ILE A 102 -12.15 7.13 -6.51
CA ILE A 102 -10.70 7.20 -6.28
C ILE A 102 -9.91 6.37 -7.28
N TYR A 103 -10.35 5.12 -7.55
CA TYR A 103 -9.70 4.26 -8.53
C TYR A 103 -9.77 4.85 -9.94
N ASP A 104 -10.91 5.40 -10.35
CA ASP A 104 -11.02 6.07 -11.65
C ASP A 104 -10.17 7.34 -11.74
N ARG A 105 -10.21 8.19 -10.70
CA ARG A 105 -9.40 9.41 -10.58
C ARG A 105 -7.91 9.13 -10.72
N ASP A 106 -7.42 8.04 -10.15
CA ASP A 106 -6.01 7.63 -10.22
C ASP A 106 -5.73 6.72 -11.43
N ARG A 107 -6.72 6.52 -12.31
CA ARG A 107 -6.65 5.69 -13.52
C ARG A 107 -6.17 4.26 -13.26
N TYR A 108 -6.52 3.74 -12.08
CA TYR A 108 -6.16 2.41 -11.59
C TYR A 108 -4.64 2.18 -11.59
N LEU A 109 -3.86 3.26 -11.50
CA LEU A 109 -2.42 3.21 -11.35
C LEU A 109 -2.05 3.36 -9.87
N CYS A 110 -1.10 2.57 -9.39
CA CYS A 110 -0.58 2.73 -8.04
C CYS A 110 0.06 4.12 -7.89
N ARG A 111 -0.44 4.95 -6.98
CA ARG A 111 0.08 6.30 -6.72
C ARG A 111 1.46 6.32 -6.03
N TYR A 112 2.01 5.15 -5.71
CA TYR A 112 3.37 5.00 -5.18
C TYR A 112 4.38 4.52 -6.22
N CYS A 113 4.05 3.48 -7.01
CA CYS A 113 5.01 2.88 -7.94
C CYS A 113 4.61 2.95 -9.43
N GLY A 114 3.41 3.43 -9.76
CA GLY A 114 2.91 3.58 -11.13
C GLY A 114 2.41 2.29 -11.78
N VAL A 115 2.49 1.13 -11.11
CA VAL A 115 2.02 -0.13 -11.71
C VAL A 115 0.52 -0.07 -12.01
N LYS A 116 0.12 -0.68 -13.15
CA LYS A 116 -1.28 -0.92 -13.50
C LYS A 116 -1.88 -1.94 -12.55
N THR A 117 -2.85 -1.51 -11.75
CA THR A 117 -3.59 -2.39 -10.84
C THR A 117 -4.83 -2.96 -11.51
N ILE A 118 -5.29 -4.12 -11.08
CA ILE A 118 -6.52 -4.77 -11.53
C ILE A 118 -7.49 -4.83 -10.35
N LEU A 119 -8.76 -4.48 -10.58
CA LEU A 119 -9.78 -4.63 -9.55
C LEU A 119 -9.86 -6.08 -9.07
N THR A 120 -9.74 -6.30 -7.76
CA THR A 120 -9.82 -7.64 -7.17
C THR A 120 -11.10 -8.39 -7.59
N PRO A 121 -12.30 -7.78 -7.64
CA PRO A 121 -13.50 -8.45 -8.16
C PRO A 121 -13.35 -9.03 -9.58
N VAL A 122 -12.63 -8.35 -10.49
CA VAL A 122 -12.37 -8.85 -11.85
C VAL A 122 -11.51 -10.12 -11.78
N MET A 123 -10.43 -10.09 -11.01
CA MET A 123 -9.57 -11.26 -10.82
C MET A 123 -10.32 -12.46 -10.24
N ARG A 124 -11.31 -12.22 -9.40
CA ARG A 124 -12.14 -13.29 -8.83
C ARG A 124 -13.09 -13.91 -9.84
N LEU A 125 -13.59 -13.14 -10.79
CA LEU A 125 -14.32 -13.70 -11.94
C LEU A 125 -13.38 -14.55 -12.81
N LEU A 126 -12.13 -14.13 -13.00
CA LEU A 126 -11.13 -14.99 -13.67
C LEU A 126 -10.91 -16.29 -12.90
N SER A 127 -10.80 -16.24 -11.57
CA SER A 127 -10.69 -17.44 -10.72
C SER A 127 -11.91 -18.34 -10.82
N ALA A 128 -13.11 -17.78 -10.95
CA ALA A 128 -14.33 -18.57 -11.11
C ALA A 128 -14.38 -19.32 -12.45
N ASN A 129 -13.86 -18.72 -13.53
CA ASN A 129 -13.78 -19.39 -14.84
C ASN A 129 -12.60 -20.36 -14.95
N PHE A 130 -11.48 -20.05 -14.29
CA PHE A 130 -10.23 -20.79 -14.39
C PHE A 130 -9.68 -21.17 -13.00
N PRO A 131 -10.42 -21.94 -12.18
CA PRO A 131 -10.04 -22.19 -10.78
C PRO A 131 -8.71 -22.95 -10.63
N ALA A 132 -8.32 -23.76 -11.63
CA ALA A 132 -7.05 -24.48 -11.61
C ALA A 132 -5.86 -23.59 -12.03
N GLN A 133 -6.05 -22.71 -13.01
CA GLN A 133 -4.98 -21.87 -13.57
C GLN A 133 -4.83 -20.54 -12.83
N PHE A 134 -5.92 -20.01 -12.29
CA PHE A 134 -5.97 -18.73 -11.60
C PHE A 134 -6.65 -18.88 -10.23
N PRO A 135 -6.13 -19.72 -9.33
CA PRO A 135 -6.80 -20.03 -8.07
C PRO A 135 -6.95 -18.82 -7.16
N PHE A 136 -7.97 -18.85 -6.31
CA PHE A 136 -8.19 -17.87 -5.25
C PHE A 136 -8.67 -18.57 -3.97
N HIS A 137 -8.05 -18.21 -2.85
CA HIS A 137 -8.42 -18.67 -1.53
C HIS A 137 -9.01 -17.49 -0.74
N PRO A 138 -10.18 -17.62 -0.07
CA PRO A 138 -10.83 -16.52 0.64
C PRO A 138 -9.94 -15.78 1.66
N ASN A 139 -9.04 -16.52 2.32
CA ASN A 139 -8.05 -15.97 3.26
C ASN A 139 -6.69 -15.63 2.61
N TRP A 140 -6.61 -15.55 1.28
CA TRP A 140 -5.40 -15.20 0.52
C TRP A 140 -4.18 -16.06 0.89
N LYS A 141 -4.40 -17.37 1.05
CA LYS A 141 -3.33 -18.31 1.38
C LYS A 141 -2.37 -18.39 0.20
N THR A 142 -1.10 -18.07 0.44
CA THR A 142 -0.08 -17.92 -0.63
C THR A 142 0.07 -19.14 -1.52
N THR A 143 -0.08 -20.35 -0.98
CA THR A 143 0.03 -21.59 -1.76
C THR A 143 -1.17 -21.87 -2.65
N ASP A 144 -2.31 -21.23 -2.38
CA ASP A 144 -3.61 -21.57 -2.96
C ASP A 144 -4.26 -20.35 -3.64
N THR A 145 -3.46 -19.33 -3.98
CA THR A 145 -3.94 -18.12 -4.64
C THR A 145 -2.92 -17.71 -5.71
N HIS A 146 -3.40 -17.22 -6.85
CA HIS A 146 -2.54 -16.87 -7.96
C HIS A 146 -1.68 -15.63 -7.64
N PRO A 147 -0.36 -15.59 -7.97
CA PRO A 147 0.55 -14.48 -7.67
C PRO A 147 0.04 -13.07 -8.04
N ALA A 148 -0.77 -12.98 -9.10
CA ALA A 148 -1.41 -11.74 -9.55
C ALA A 148 -2.20 -11.01 -8.44
N TYR A 149 -2.79 -11.74 -7.49
CA TYR A 149 -3.51 -11.11 -6.39
C TYR A 149 -2.59 -10.27 -5.50
N TRP A 150 -1.37 -10.73 -5.22
CA TRP A 150 -0.42 -9.96 -4.41
C TRP A 150 0.38 -8.96 -5.21
N SER A 151 0.51 -9.11 -6.53
CA SER A 151 1.29 -8.18 -7.34
C SER A 151 0.46 -7.06 -7.98
N LEU A 152 -0.81 -7.32 -8.32
CA LEU A 152 -1.61 -6.44 -9.16
C LEU A 152 -2.94 -6.00 -8.54
N SER A 153 -3.40 -6.56 -7.41
CA SER A 153 -4.68 -6.13 -6.82
C SER A 153 -4.70 -4.63 -6.55
N ALA A 154 -5.73 -3.97 -7.07
CA ALA A 154 -6.09 -2.63 -6.71
C ALA A 154 -6.58 -2.62 -5.26
N THR A 155 -5.87 -1.85 -4.44
CA THR A 155 -6.25 -1.55 -3.06
C THR A 155 -6.33 -0.03 -2.89
N HIS A 156 -6.91 0.41 -1.79
CA HIS A 156 -6.82 1.80 -1.38
C HIS A 156 -5.93 1.90 -0.15
N ASP A 157 -5.21 3.01 -0.04
CA ASP A 157 -4.37 3.32 1.11
C ASP A 157 -4.55 4.79 1.50
N HIS A 158 -4.34 5.08 2.78
CA HIS A 158 -4.38 6.44 3.32
C HIS A 158 -2.98 7.04 3.28
N VAL A 159 -2.77 8.13 2.56
CA VAL A 159 -1.47 8.84 2.46
C VAL A 159 -0.94 9.17 3.86
N VAL A 160 -1.78 9.78 4.69
CA VAL A 160 -1.61 9.86 6.14
C VAL A 160 -2.36 8.69 6.77
N PRO A 161 -1.67 7.71 7.38
CA PRO A 161 -2.32 6.54 7.98
C PRO A 161 -3.28 6.93 9.10
N LEU A 162 -4.28 6.09 9.34
CA LEU A 162 -5.23 6.27 10.44
C LEU A 162 -4.55 6.26 11.81
N SER A 163 -3.46 5.49 11.98
CA SER A 163 -2.61 5.53 13.18
C SER A 163 -1.97 6.89 13.43
N HIS A 164 -1.76 7.67 12.38
CA HIS A 164 -1.20 9.03 12.44
C HIS A 164 -2.26 10.12 12.41
N GLY A 165 -3.55 9.77 12.54
CA GLY A 165 -4.66 10.73 12.59
C GLY A 165 -5.22 11.14 11.24
N GLY A 166 -4.87 10.44 10.15
CA GLY A 166 -5.46 10.69 8.83
C GLY A 166 -6.97 10.47 8.83
N ASP A 167 -7.71 11.32 8.12
CA ASP A 167 -9.15 11.17 7.99
C ASP A 167 -9.47 9.92 7.15
N PRO A 168 -10.25 8.95 7.69
CA PRO A 168 -10.62 7.76 6.97
C PRO A 168 -11.52 7.97 5.76
N LEU A 169 -12.18 9.12 5.63
CA LEU A 169 -13.16 9.41 4.58
C LEU A 169 -12.73 10.51 3.61
N ASP A 170 -11.63 11.20 3.88
CA ASP A 170 -11.12 12.24 2.98
C ASP A 170 -10.57 11.62 1.69
N ALA A 171 -11.20 11.96 0.56
CA ALA A 171 -10.76 11.52 -0.75
C ALA A 171 -9.36 12.04 -1.12
N GLY A 172 -8.93 13.19 -0.58
CA GLY A 172 -7.56 13.70 -0.74
C GLY A 172 -6.51 12.80 -0.06
N ASN A 173 -6.88 12.23 1.08
CA ASN A 173 -6.05 11.31 1.84
C ASN A 173 -6.07 9.87 1.32
N ILE A 174 -7.03 9.47 0.48
CA ILE A 174 -7.13 8.09 -0.02
C ILE A 174 -6.65 8.00 -1.46
N VAL A 175 -5.79 7.02 -1.75
CA VAL A 175 -5.19 6.81 -3.07
C VAL A 175 -5.27 5.35 -3.51
N THR A 176 -5.21 5.13 -4.82
CA THR A 176 -5.02 3.80 -5.41
C THR A 176 -3.61 3.31 -5.11
N ALA A 177 -3.49 2.12 -4.55
CA ALA A 177 -2.23 1.45 -4.29
C ALA A 177 -2.30 0.00 -4.75
N CYS A 178 -1.23 -0.51 -5.38
CA CYS A 178 -1.10 -1.95 -5.55
C CYS A 178 -0.89 -2.62 -4.20
N TRP A 179 -1.32 -3.88 -4.08
CA TRP A 179 -1.16 -4.64 -2.85
C TRP A 179 0.29 -4.61 -2.27
N PRO A 180 1.38 -4.75 -3.05
CA PRO A 180 2.74 -4.70 -2.50
C PRO A 180 3.08 -3.36 -1.85
N CYS A 181 2.69 -2.24 -2.48
CA CYS A 181 2.98 -0.92 -1.93
C CYS A 181 2.12 -0.64 -0.69
N ASN A 182 0.83 -1.00 -0.72
CA ASN A 182 -0.04 -0.87 0.45
C ASN A 182 0.48 -1.73 1.62
N SER A 183 0.84 -2.99 1.37
CA SER A 183 1.40 -3.87 2.40
C SER A 183 2.75 -3.37 2.93
N ARG A 184 3.59 -2.78 2.07
CA ARG A 184 4.88 -2.20 2.49
C ARG A 184 4.70 -0.96 3.34
N LYS A 185 3.77 -0.07 2.97
CA LYS A 185 3.50 1.15 3.72
C LYS A 185 2.74 0.88 5.00
N SER A 186 1.66 0.10 4.94
CA SER A 186 0.86 -0.27 6.10
C SER A 186 0.47 0.98 6.91
N GLY A 187 0.73 0.99 8.22
CA GLY A 187 0.48 2.12 9.11
C GLY A 187 1.58 3.19 9.16
N LEU A 188 2.60 3.13 8.30
CA LEU A 188 3.74 4.05 8.29
C LEU A 188 3.49 5.28 7.38
N LEU A 189 4.20 6.38 7.67
CA LEU A 189 4.20 7.56 6.81
C LEU A 189 4.98 7.29 5.52
N LEU A 190 4.80 8.16 4.52
CA LEU A 190 5.51 8.04 3.24
C LEU A 190 7.03 8.11 3.43
N ASP A 191 7.50 9.03 4.27
CA ASP A 191 8.93 9.24 4.55
C ASP A 191 9.54 8.00 5.22
N ASP A 192 8.83 7.36 6.15
CA ASP A 192 9.28 6.15 6.84
C ASP A 192 9.57 4.98 5.88
N VAL A 193 8.85 4.90 4.76
CA VAL A 193 9.03 3.85 3.74
C VAL A 193 9.74 4.33 2.48
N GLY A 194 10.16 5.59 2.43
CA GLY A 194 10.81 6.21 1.27
C GLY A 194 9.91 6.27 0.04
N PHE A 195 8.60 6.46 0.22
CA PHE A 195 7.67 6.65 -0.89
C PHE A 195 7.53 8.13 -1.21
N VAL A 196 7.44 8.43 -2.51
CA VAL A 196 7.03 9.74 -3.00
C VAL A 196 5.67 9.56 -3.65
N LEU A 197 4.69 10.37 -3.23
CA LEU A 197 3.38 10.33 -3.83
C LEU A 197 3.47 10.83 -5.28
N ARG A 198 3.21 9.94 -6.23
CA ARG A 198 3.23 10.28 -7.65
C ARG A 198 2.07 11.22 -7.98
N GLY A 199 2.27 12.09 -8.97
CA GLY A 199 1.19 12.86 -9.58
C GLY A 199 0.10 11.96 -10.18
N ARG A 200 -1.04 12.55 -10.53
CA ARG A 200 -2.05 11.83 -11.32
C ARG A 200 -1.57 11.78 -12.76
N GLU A 201 -1.51 10.58 -13.32
CA GLU A 201 -1.07 10.35 -14.69
C GLU A 201 -2.27 10.16 -15.61
N GLU A 202 -2.19 10.72 -16.81
CA GLU A 202 -3.17 10.42 -17.85
C GLU A 202 -2.96 9.00 -18.37
N SER A 203 -4.03 8.22 -18.41
CA SER A 203 -3.98 6.83 -18.83
C SER A 203 -5.35 6.31 -19.29
N ARG A 204 -5.32 5.49 -20.35
CA ARG A 204 -6.49 4.73 -20.80
C ARG A 204 -6.76 3.47 -19.97
N TRP A 205 -5.88 3.14 -19.03
CA TRP A 205 -6.08 1.98 -18.16
C TRP A 205 -7.30 2.20 -17.25
N ARG A 206 -8.12 1.15 -17.11
CA ARG A 206 -9.35 1.15 -16.31
C ARG A 206 -9.39 0.02 -15.29
N GLY A 207 -8.24 -0.61 -15.00
CA GLY A 207 -8.16 -1.72 -14.05
C GLY A 207 -9.03 -2.92 -14.39
N LEU A 208 -9.37 -3.06 -15.69
CA LEU A 208 -10.36 -3.99 -16.24
C LEU A 208 -11.78 -3.81 -15.69
N ALA A 209 -12.06 -2.69 -15.02
CA ALA A 209 -13.38 -2.37 -14.49
C ALA A 209 -14.43 -2.31 -15.61
N ASP A 210 -14.00 -1.91 -16.81
CA ASP A 210 -14.83 -1.79 -17.98
C ASP A 210 -15.33 -3.13 -18.53
N LEU A 211 -14.57 -4.19 -18.32
CA LEU A 211 -14.93 -5.55 -18.72
C LEU A 211 -15.76 -6.28 -17.66
N TYR A 212 -15.84 -5.75 -16.45
CA TYR A 212 -16.50 -6.42 -15.31
C TYR A 212 -17.95 -6.84 -15.60
N PRO A 213 -18.83 -6.02 -16.22
CA PRO A 213 -20.23 -6.38 -16.42
C PRO A 213 -20.37 -7.55 -17.40
N SER A 214 -19.67 -7.49 -18.53
CA SER A 214 -19.67 -8.55 -19.54
C SER A 214 -19.03 -9.82 -19.00
N LEU A 215 -17.93 -9.70 -18.25
CA LEU A 215 -17.27 -10.84 -17.62
C LEU A 215 -18.15 -11.50 -16.56
N TRP A 216 -18.90 -10.72 -15.78
CA TRP A 216 -19.86 -11.26 -14.82
C TRP A 216 -20.93 -12.10 -15.52
N VAL A 217 -21.54 -11.58 -16.58
CA VAL A 217 -22.59 -12.29 -17.34
C VAL A 217 -22.04 -13.56 -18.00
N SER A 218 -20.80 -13.52 -18.50
CA SER A 218 -20.18 -14.70 -19.11
C SER A 218 -19.68 -15.73 -18.09
N THR A 219 -19.54 -15.34 -16.82
CA THR A 219 -19.11 -16.25 -15.76
C THR A 219 -20.30 -17.05 -15.29
N ASP A 220 -20.20 -18.37 -15.33
CA ASP A 220 -21.18 -19.25 -14.72
C ASP A 220 -21.07 -19.17 -13.19
N THR A 221 -21.75 -18.20 -12.57
CA THR A 221 -21.73 -17.99 -11.13
C THR A 221 -22.42 -19.11 -10.34
N THR A 222 -23.08 -20.07 -11.03
CA THR A 222 -23.70 -21.24 -10.39
C THR A 222 -22.70 -22.33 -10.03
N LYS A 223 -21.52 -22.34 -10.67
CA LYS A 223 -20.40 -23.25 -10.36
C LYS A 223 -19.62 -22.78 -9.14
N SER A 224 -20.15 -22.99 -7.94
CA SER A 224 -19.38 -22.84 -6.68
C SER A 224 -18.49 -21.58 -6.65
N GLY A 225 -18.99 -20.49 -7.24
CA GLY A 225 -18.27 -19.23 -7.38
C GLY A 225 -18.08 -18.58 -6.00
N PRO A 226 -17.14 -17.63 -5.86
CA PRO A 226 -16.94 -16.99 -4.58
C PRO A 226 -18.22 -16.26 -4.15
N THR A 227 -18.78 -16.65 -3.00
CA THR A 227 -20.10 -16.23 -2.49
C THR A 227 -20.23 -14.74 -2.18
N ASP A 228 -19.14 -14.00 -2.29
CA ASP A 228 -18.98 -12.58 -2.00
C ASP A 228 -18.53 -11.77 -3.23
N ILE A 229 -18.45 -12.36 -4.44
CA ILE A 229 -18.46 -11.53 -5.65
C ILE A 229 -19.88 -10.95 -5.77
N ARG A 230 -19.97 -9.63 -5.65
CA ARG A 230 -21.25 -8.93 -5.65
C ARG A 230 -21.75 -8.70 -7.07
N SER A 231 -23.07 -8.59 -7.24
CA SER A 231 -23.67 -8.33 -8.55
C SER A 231 -23.09 -7.08 -9.22
N PRO A 232 -23.09 -7.02 -10.57
CA PRO A 232 -22.57 -5.91 -11.34
C PRO A 232 -23.12 -4.57 -10.88
N ASP A 233 -24.40 -4.51 -10.49
CA ASP A 233 -25.11 -3.30 -10.07
C ASP A 233 -24.40 -2.53 -8.96
N LEU A 234 -23.61 -3.20 -8.11
CA LEU A 234 -22.84 -2.54 -7.06
C LEU A 234 -21.56 -1.89 -7.56
N TRP A 235 -21.02 -2.29 -8.72
CA TRP A 235 -19.86 -1.66 -9.33
C TRP A 235 -20.31 -0.80 -10.53
N THR A 236 -21.13 -1.28 -11.45
CA THR A 236 -21.63 -0.51 -12.61
C THR A 236 -22.41 0.75 -12.27
N SER A 237 -23.19 0.78 -11.19
CA SER A 237 -23.86 2.02 -10.76
C SER A 237 -22.92 3.04 -10.11
N LYS A 238 -21.75 2.59 -9.63
CA LYS A 238 -20.77 3.37 -8.86
C LYS A 238 -19.60 3.86 -9.71
N PHE A 239 -19.22 3.12 -10.74
CA PHE A 239 -18.34 3.56 -11.84
C PHE A 239 -19.25 4.01 -12.97
N ARG A 240 -19.64 5.29 -12.99
CA ARG A 240 -20.29 5.85 -14.20
C ARG A 240 -19.30 5.66 -15.36
N MET A 241 -19.58 4.68 -16.21
CA MET A 241 -19.15 4.68 -17.60
C MET A 241 -19.86 5.80 -18.34
#